data_AF-A0A0C2XXJ8-F1
#
_entry.id   AF-A0A0C2XXJ8-F1
#
_cell.length_a   1.000
_cell.length_b   1.000
_cell.length_c   1.000
_cell.angle_alpha   90.00
_cell.angle_beta   90.00
_cell.angle_gamma   90.00
#
_symmetry.space_group_name_H-M   'P 1'
#
loop_
_entity.id
_entity.type
_entity.pdbx_description
1 polymer ?
#
loop_
_entity_poly.entity_id
_entity_poly.type
_entity_poly.pdbx_seq_one_letter_code
_entity_poly.pdbx_strand_id
1 'polypeptide(L)'
;MTPMDTYQRQISEQLLLLHELQYSDPNMRDYDDVLRTGRHFRHSDAHPDVRFLDTIALALTTGKPGEVFAAAFDKREQMQLVLAKNGVPTPDDIAAAEELISLIGSPDITNAIPLFSFLIRRCGPNIDKRIHNLHKSVRALQNDFILVLEEYESEADITAEFPLVDLVAEYGDAVPPFATVWANFVGEIINLTAEGLDAGDVLDSTGKYARIYTAAYALKHPRFLKTLVYGYSYSLHRSCRGKAEKLKRRLQKVCQYISGVTDLILQAKRLFPIPHRWVMDTFTGTGEGDITLCDNAYDAVSRALDRSSLSPELVDKLDNSLPSMLQ
;
A
#
# COMPACT_ATOMS: atom_id res chain seq x y z
N MET A 1 -5.44 -37.00 -6.55
CA MET A 1 -5.28 -35.53 -6.49
C MET A 1 -5.23 -35.06 -7.93
N THR A 2 -6.18 -34.22 -8.36
CA THR A 2 -6.29 -33.91 -9.79
C THR A 2 -5.23 -32.88 -10.19
N PRO A 3 -4.74 -32.86 -11.45
CA PRO A 3 -3.72 -31.91 -11.89
C PRO A 3 -4.11 -30.43 -11.70
N MET A 4 -5.42 -30.17 -11.65
CA MET A 4 -6.00 -28.85 -11.46
C MET A 4 -5.87 -28.35 -10.02
N ASP A 5 -5.90 -29.25 -9.03
CA ASP A 5 -5.70 -28.92 -7.61
C ASP A 5 -4.25 -28.51 -7.33
N THR A 6 -3.28 -29.17 -7.97
CA THR A 6 -1.85 -28.87 -7.79
C THR A 6 -1.47 -27.53 -8.40
N TYR A 7 -2.02 -27.20 -9.57
CA TYR A 7 -1.77 -25.92 -10.25
C TYR A 7 -2.37 -24.74 -9.50
N GLN A 8 -3.61 -24.86 -9.02
CA GLN A 8 -4.26 -23.83 -8.23
C GLN A 8 -3.50 -23.58 -6.91
N ARG A 9 -3.06 -24.65 -6.24
CA ARG A 9 -2.25 -24.55 -5.01
C ARG A 9 -0.93 -23.83 -5.25
N GLN A 10 -0.24 -24.15 -6.35
CA GLN A 10 1.03 -23.52 -6.71
C GLN A 10 0.86 -22.02 -7.03
N ILE A 11 -0.24 -21.62 -7.68
CA ILE A 11 -0.57 -20.21 -7.93
C ILE A 11 -0.91 -19.49 -6.63
N SER A 12 -1.72 -20.09 -5.77
CA SER A 12 -2.07 -19.56 -4.43
C SER A 12 -0.81 -19.30 -3.60
N GLU A 13 0.12 -20.25 -3.57
CA GLU A 13 1.40 -20.12 -2.86
C GLU A 13 2.31 -19.05 -3.48
N GLN A 14 2.38 -18.94 -4.81
CA GLN A 14 3.10 -17.84 -5.48
C GLN A 14 2.48 -16.48 -5.20
N LEU A 15 1.15 -16.37 -5.18
CA LEU A 15 0.43 -15.15 -4.83
C LEU A 15 0.62 -14.78 -3.36
N LEU A 16 0.68 -15.77 -2.46
CA LEU A 16 1.05 -15.59 -1.07
C LEU A 16 2.51 -15.16 -0.91
N LEU A 17 3.43 -15.74 -1.66
CA LEU A 17 4.83 -15.29 -1.68
C LEU A 17 4.91 -13.84 -2.18
N LEU A 18 4.16 -13.49 -3.23
CA LEU A 18 4.06 -12.12 -3.72
C LEU A 18 3.33 -11.20 -2.73
N HIS A 19 2.38 -11.70 -1.94
CA HIS A 19 1.71 -10.97 -0.86
C HIS A 19 2.65 -10.72 0.33
N GLU A 20 3.38 -11.73 0.79
CA GLU A 20 4.36 -11.66 1.88
C GLU A 20 5.57 -10.80 1.50
N LEU A 21 6.08 -10.99 0.27
CA LEU A 21 7.09 -10.12 -0.34
C LEU A 21 6.53 -8.76 -0.78
N GLN A 22 5.21 -8.56 -0.67
CA GLN A 22 4.45 -7.36 -1.03
C GLN A 22 4.79 -6.80 -2.42
N TYR A 23 4.88 -7.71 -3.39
CA TYR A 23 5.05 -7.48 -4.83
C TYR A 23 3.73 -7.06 -5.51
N SER A 24 2.60 -7.23 -4.83
CA SER A 24 1.27 -6.75 -5.26
C SER A 24 1.11 -5.26 -4.97
N ASP A 25 1.90 -4.41 -5.64
CA ASP A 25 1.65 -2.97 -5.67
C ASP A 25 1.42 -2.50 -7.12
N PRO A 26 0.16 -2.46 -7.60
CA PRO A 26 -0.19 -1.90 -8.90
C PRO A 26 0.13 -0.40 -9.02
N ASN A 27 0.51 0.24 -7.91
CA ASN A 27 0.96 1.62 -7.85
C ASN A 27 2.49 1.75 -7.71
N MET A 28 3.28 0.67 -7.86
CA MET A 28 4.74 0.75 -8.04
C MET A 28 5.12 1.27 -9.44
N ARG A 29 4.40 2.29 -9.91
CA ARG A 29 4.76 3.11 -11.05
C ARG A 29 5.03 4.50 -10.48
N ASP A 30 6.29 4.77 -10.19
CA ASP A 30 6.73 6.16 -10.07
C ASP A 30 6.47 6.83 -11.42
N TYR A 31 5.98 8.07 -11.38
CA TYR A 31 5.76 8.91 -12.56
C TYR A 31 7.02 9.06 -13.45
N ASP A 32 8.22 8.79 -12.89
CA ASP A 32 9.50 8.88 -13.61
C ASP A 32 9.96 7.60 -14.31
N ASP A 33 9.38 6.43 -14.02
CA ASP A 33 9.78 5.17 -14.68
C ASP A 33 9.32 5.12 -16.16
N VAL A 34 8.48 6.07 -16.56
CA VAL A 34 8.04 6.27 -17.96
C VAL A 34 9.18 6.77 -18.84
N LEU A 35 10.22 7.41 -18.28
CA LEU A 35 11.23 8.13 -19.08
C LEU A 35 12.59 7.43 -19.20
N ARG A 36 12.92 6.41 -18.39
CA ARG A 36 14.33 5.91 -18.34
C ARG A 36 14.55 4.41 -18.44
N THR A 37 13.53 3.56 -18.43
CA THR A 37 13.74 2.12 -18.66
C THR A 37 13.04 1.70 -19.95
N GLY A 38 13.83 1.27 -20.94
CA GLY A 38 13.35 0.72 -22.23
C GLY A 38 12.59 -0.60 -22.10
N ARG A 39 11.71 -0.75 -21.12
CA ARG A 39 10.70 -1.81 -21.01
C ARG A 39 9.43 -1.39 -21.77
N HIS A 40 9.55 -1.28 -23.09
CA HIS A 40 8.43 -1.00 -23.99
C HIS A 40 7.43 -2.16 -24.19
N PHE A 41 7.35 -3.16 -23.29
CA PHE A 41 6.49 -4.34 -23.50
C PHE A 41 5.71 -4.85 -22.28
N ARG A 42 5.41 -3.98 -21.30
CA ARG A 42 4.24 -4.19 -20.42
C ARG A 42 3.48 -2.88 -20.37
N HIS A 43 2.39 -2.81 -21.12
CA HIS A 43 1.56 -1.63 -21.31
C HIS A 43 1.44 -0.76 -20.05
N SER A 44 1.68 0.53 -20.26
CA SER A 44 1.28 1.63 -19.39
C SER A 44 -0.23 1.68 -19.12
N ASP A 45 -1.02 0.76 -19.70
CA ASP A 45 -2.46 0.56 -19.46
C ASP A 45 -2.77 -0.49 -18.39
N ALA A 46 -2.22 -0.34 -17.18
CA ALA A 46 -3.01 -0.78 -16.04
C ALA A 46 -4.15 0.24 -15.96
N HIS A 47 -5.28 -0.08 -16.60
CA HIS A 47 -6.44 0.80 -16.78
C HIS A 47 -6.73 1.56 -15.47
N PRO A 48 -7.03 2.87 -15.49
CA PRO A 48 -7.48 3.60 -14.30
C PRO A 48 -8.61 2.86 -13.57
N ASP A 49 -9.43 2.11 -14.31
CA ASP A 49 -10.41 1.14 -13.81
C ASP A 49 -9.84 0.19 -12.74
N VAL A 50 -8.66 -0.42 -12.93
CA VAL A 50 -8.08 -1.36 -11.97
C VAL A 50 -7.77 -0.67 -10.64
N ARG A 51 -7.23 0.56 -10.69
CA ARG A 51 -6.95 1.34 -9.47
C ARG A 51 -8.23 1.75 -8.74
N PHE A 52 -9.27 2.08 -9.49
CA PHE A 52 -10.59 2.37 -8.92
C PHE A 52 -11.18 1.15 -8.23
N LEU A 53 -11.12 -0.02 -8.88
CA LEU A 53 -11.59 -1.28 -8.33
C LEU A 53 -10.81 -1.69 -7.08
N ASP A 54 -9.48 -1.56 -7.08
CA ASP A 54 -8.65 -1.79 -5.89
C ASP A 54 -9.00 -0.85 -4.74
N THR A 55 -9.29 0.42 -5.05
CA THR A 55 -9.70 1.42 -4.06
C THR A 55 -11.07 1.11 -3.47
N ILE A 56 -12.03 0.69 -4.30
CA ILE A 56 -13.35 0.24 -3.86
C ILE A 56 -13.22 -0.97 -2.94
N ALA A 57 -12.45 -1.99 -3.36
CA ALA A 57 -12.20 -3.16 -2.54
C ALA A 57 -11.54 -2.79 -1.21
N LEU A 58 -10.54 -1.91 -1.24
CA LEU A 58 -9.85 -1.41 -0.04
C LEU A 58 -10.82 -0.72 0.94
N ALA A 59 -11.73 0.13 0.43
CA ALA A 59 -12.70 0.87 1.23
C ALA A 59 -13.80 -0.02 1.84
N LEU A 60 -13.90 -1.28 1.43
CA LEU A 60 -14.83 -2.26 1.99
C LEU A 60 -14.20 -3.22 3.01
N THR A 61 -12.86 -3.26 3.09
CA THR A 61 -12.12 -4.14 4.03
C THR A 61 -12.46 -3.83 5.49
N THR A 62 -12.66 -4.85 6.32
CA THR A 62 -12.87 -4.67 7.77
C THR A 62 -11.60 -4.82 8.60
N GLY A 63 -10.54 -5.37 7.99
CA GLY A 63 -9.29 -5.69 8.67
C GLY A 63 -9.32 -7.02 9.45
N LYS A 64 -10.41 -7.79 9.35
CA LYS A 64 -10.47 -9.16 9.86
C LYS A 64 -9.39 -10.03 9.20
N PRO A 65 -8.64 -10.85 9.95
CA PRO A 65 -7.63 -11.73 9.39
C PRO A 65 -8.22 -12.64 8.31
N GLY A 66 -7.47 -12.79 7.21
CA GLY A 66 -7.88 -13.63 6.09
C GLY A 66 -9.01 -13.04 5.24
N GLU A 67 -9.58 -11.88 5.55
CA GLU A 67 -10.66 -11.28 4.76
C GLU A 67 -10.11 -10.57 3.51
N VAL A 68 -10.69 -10.88 2.35
CA VAL A 68 -10.32 -10.33 1.05
C VAL A 68 -11.58 -9.91 0.30
N PHE A 69 -11.58 -8.67 -0.19
CA PHE A 69 -12.58 -8.15 -1.11
C PHE A 69 -11.99 -7.97 -2.49
N ALA A 70 -12.81 -8.14 -3.52
CA ALA A 70 -12.48 -7.83 -4.89
C ALA A 70 -13.64 -7.08 -5.56
N ALA A 71 -13.31 -6.22 -6.51
CA ALA A 71 -14.28 -5.48 -7.30
C ALA A 71 -13.95 -5.66 -8.79
N ALA A 72 -14.99 -5.74 -9.63
CA ALA A 72 -14.85 -5.75 -11.08
C ALA A 72 -15.98 -4.96 -11.74
N PHE A 73 -15.74 -4.42 -12.93
CA PHE A 73 -16.81 -3.89 -13.77
C PHE A 73 -17.32 -4.98 -14.71
N ASP A 74 -18.62 -5.26 -14.65
CA ASP A 74 -19.33 -6.02 -15.68
C ASP A 74 -19.85 -5.05 -16.75
N LYS A 75 -19.38 -5.21 -17.98
CA LYS A 75 -19.67 -4.32 -19.12
C LYS A 75 -20.51 -5.02 -20.21
N ARG A 76 -21.08 -6.21 -19.93
CA ARG A 76 -21.77 -7.03 -20.94
C ARG A 76 -23.10 -6.44 -21.41
N GLU A 77 -23.84 -5.82 -20.49
CA GLU A 77 -25.12 -5.17 -20.77
C GLU A 77 -25.04 -3.70 -20.32
N GLN A 78 -25.67 -3.38 -19.19
CA GLN A 78 -25.43 -2.14 -18.48
C GLN A 78 -24.13 -2.26 -17.66
N MET A 79 -23.36 -1.18 -17.56
CA MET A 79 -22.19 -1.17 -16.69
C MET A 79 -22.62 -1.36 -15.23
N GLN A 80 -22.10 -2.41 -14.59
CA GLN A 80 -22.39 -2.75 -13.20
C GLN A 80 -21.11 -3.01 -12.42
N LEU A 81 -21.13 -2.71 -11.12
CA LEU A 81 -20.08 -3.08 -10.19
C LEU A 81 -20.36 -4.48 -9.61
N VAL A 82 -19.43 -5.41 -9.82
CA VAL A 82 -19.48 -6.75 -9.24
C VAL A 82 -18.54 -6.80 -8.05
N LEU A 83 -19.08 -7.14 -6.89
CA LEU A 83 -18.34 -7.26 -5.64
C LEU A 83 -18.21 -8.73 -5.25
N ALA A 84 -17.03 -9.12 -4.79
CA ALA A 84 -16.77 -10.44 -4.27
C ALA A 84 -16.03 -10.36 -2.93
N LYS A 85 -16.28 -11.34 -2.08
CA LYS A 85 -15.59 -11.56 -0.80
C LYS A 85 -15.16 -13.02 -0.75
N ASN A 86 -14.04 -13.31 -0.10
CA ASN A 86 -13.66 -14.71 0.17
C ASN A 86 -14.51 -15.30 1.31
N GLY A 87 -15.76 -15.59 0.98
CA GLY A 87 -16.81 -16.01 1.90
C GLY A 87 -18.14 -15.38 1.51
N VAL A 88 -19.21 -15.79 2.17
CA VAL A 88 -20.54 -15.22 1.92
C VAL A 88 -20.56 -13.77 2.44
N PRO A 89 -20.96 -12.77 1.63
CA PRO A 89 -21.12 -11.41 2.10
C PRO A 89 -22.20 -11.35 3.18
N THR A 90 -21.87 -10.70 4.29
CA THR A 90 -22.78 -10.48 5.42
C THR A 90 -23.73 -9.31 5.12
N PRO A 91 -24.85 -9.17 5.85
CA PRO A 91 -25.72 -7.99 5.72
C PRO A 91 -24.98 -6.67 5.94
N ASP A 92 -23.99 -6.65 6.84
CA ASP A 92 -23.14 -5.48 7.09
C ASP A 92 -22.21 -5.18 5.90
N ASP A 93 -21.69 -6.20 5.21
CA ASP A 93 -20.91 -6.00 3.97
C ASP A 93 -21.76 -5.37 2.87
N ILE A 94 -23.01 -5.83 2.73
CA ILE A 94 -23.96 -5.32 1.73
C ILE A 94 -24.30 -3.85 2.04
N ALA A 95 -24.67 -3.55 3.29
CA ALA A 95 -24.99 -2.19 3.72
C ALA A 95 -23.79 -1.24 3.55
N ALA A 96 -22.57 -1.68 3.87
CA ALA A 96 -21.37 -0.88 3.69
C ALA A 96 -21.06 -0.57 2.21
N ALA A 97 -21.33 -1.51 1.30
CA ALA A 97 -21.19 -1.27 -0.14
C ALA A 97 -22.21 -0.26 -0.65
N GLU A 98 -23.48 -0.39 -0.24
CA GLU A 98 -24.54 0.57 -0.58
C GLU A 98 -24.20 1.98 -0.09
N GLU A 99 -23.75 2.10 1.16
CA GLU A 99 -23.33 3.37 1.77
C GLU A 99 -22.13 3.96 1.01
N LEU A 100 -21.08 3.19 0.74
CA LEU A 100 -19.90 3.66 0.00
C LEU A 100 -20.28 4.17 -1.39
N ILE A 101 -21.07 3.42 -2.15
CA ILE A 101 -21.53 3.78 -3.50
C ILE A 101 -22.36 5.06 -3.46
N SER A 102 -23.25 5.19 -2.46
CA SER A 102 -24.06 6.39 -2.24
C SER A 102 -23.20 7.61 -1.92
N LEU A 103 -22.23 7.45 -1.00
CA LEU A 103 -21.31 8.52 -0.60
C LEU A 103 -20.47 9.02 -1.79
N ILE A 104 -19.88 8.11 -2.59
CA ILE A 104 -19.10 8.50 -3.77
C ILE A 104 -19.97 9.25 -4.79
N GLY A 105 -21.22 8.81 -4.98
CA GLY A 105 -22.17 9.42 -5.91
C GLY A 105 -22.74 10.76 -5.44
N SER A 106 -22.64 11.09 -4.15
CA SER A 106 -23.21 12.32 -3.59
C SER A 106 -22.55 13.57 -4.19
N PRO A 107 -23.32 14.57 -4.68
CA PRO A 107 -22.77 15.77 -5.30
C PRO A 107 -21.87 16.57 -4.35
N ASP A 108 -22.17 16.55 -3.03
CA ASP A 108 -21.46 17.31 -2.00
C ASP A 108 -20.05 16.79 -1.69
N ILE A 109 -19.73 15.57 -2.15
CA ILE A 109 -18.47 14.90 -1.88
C ILE A 109 -17.46 15.18 -2.99
N THR A 110 -16.46 16.02 -2.75
CA THR A 110 -15.45 16.39 -3.75
C THR A 110 -14.08 15.73 -3.53
N ASN A 111 -13.86 15.11 -2.37
CA ASN A 111 -12.63 14.41 -2.01
C ASN A 111 -12.90 13.35 -0.92
N ALA A 112 -11.85 12.65 -0.48
CA ALA A 112 -11.96 11.57 0.49
C ALA A 112 -12.27 12.00 1.94
N ILE A 113 -12.04 13.26 2.32
CA ILE A 113 -12.15 13.70 3.73
C ILE A 113 -13.57 13.51 4.28
N PRO A 114 -14.65 13.91 3.58
CA PRO A 114 -16.01 13.61 4.02
C PRO A 114 -16.34 12.11 4.18
N LEU A 115 -15.61 11.22 3.50
CA LEU A 115 -15.80 9.77 3.60
C LEU A 115 -15.04 9.17 4.80
N PHE A 116 -14.23 9.95 5.52
CA PHE A 116 -13.37 9.40 6.56
C PHE A 116 -14.14 8.79 7.72
N SER A 117 -15.29 9.34 8.10
CA SER A 117 -16.12 8.71 9.14
C SER A 117 -16.58 7.30 8.75
N PHE A 118 -16.93 7.11 7.47
CA PHE A 118 -17.22 5.78 6.93
C PHE A 118 -15.96 4.89 6.94
N LEU A 119 -14.83 5.40 6.43
CA LEU A 119 -13.58 4.64 6.32
C LEU A 119 -12.99 4.24 7.68
N ILE A 120 -13.05 5.10 8.69
CA ILE A 120 -12.61 4.78 10.06
C ILE A 120 -13.51 3.71 10.67
N ARG A 121 -14.83 3.86 10.55
CA ARG A 121 -15.78 2.87 11.09
C ARG A 121 -15.63 1.51 10.42
N ARG A 122 -15.49 1.49 9.09
CA ARG A 122 -15.44 0.26 8.31
C ARG A 122 -14.04 -0.36 8.29
N CYS A 123 -13.03 0.44 7.97
CA CYS A 123 -11.66 0.00 7.70
C CYS A 123 -10.67 0.30 8.83
N GLY A 124 -11.11 0.88 9.96
CA GLY A 124 -10.27 1.31 11.07
C GLY A 124 -9.17 0.32 11.45
N PRO A 125 -9.47 -0.96 11.70
CA PRO A 125 -8.44 -1.95 12.03
C PRO A 125 -7.36 -2.14 10.95
N ASN A 126 -7.73 -2.05 9.67
CA ASN A 126 -6.76 -2.12 8.57
C ASN A 126 -5.96 -0.83 8.42
N ILE A 127 -6.59 0.33 8.64
CA ILE A 127 -5.94 1.63 8.67
C ILE A 127 -4.88 1.65 9.79
N ASP A 128 -5.24 1.23 11.00
CA ASP A 128 -4.33 1.12 12.14
C ASP A 128 -3.18 0.15 11.88
N LYS A 129 -3.47 -1.00 11.28
CA LYS A 129 -2.42 -1.94 10.86
C LYS A 129 -1.42 -1.28 9.90
N ARG A 130 -1.88 -0.43 8.98
CA ARG A 130 -0.99 0.28 8.05
C ARG A 130 -0.19 1.38 8.77
N ILE A 131 -0.81 2.12 9.68
CA ILE A 131 -0.16 3.11 10.55
C ILE A 131 0.95 2.47 11.38
N HIS A 132 0.67 1.35 12.05
CA HIS A 132 1.64 0.62 12.85
C HIS A 132 2.82 0.11 12.01
N ASN A 133 2.53 -0.42 10.82
CA ASN A 133 3.58 -0.88 9.91
C ASN A 133 4.44 0.28 9.38
N LEU A 134 3.84 1.46 9.17
CA LEU A 134 4.56 2.67 8.84
C LEU A 134 5.46 3.10 10.01
N HIS A 135 4.93 3.18 11.23
CA HIS A 135 5.68 3.50 12.45
C HIS A 135 6.93 2.62 12.58
N LYS A 136 6.75 1.30 12.51
CA LYS A 136 7.85 0.33 12.58
C LYS A 136 8.90 0.55 11.49
N SER A 137 8.47 0.84 10.26
CA SER A 137 9.38 1.01 9.11
C SER A 137 10.18 2.30 9.21
N VAL A 138 9.56 3.40 9.68
CA VAL A 138 10.24 4.67 9.91
C VAL A 138 11.25 4.55 11.05
N ARG A 139 10.85 3.96 12.19
CA ARG A 139 11.74 3.72 13.34
C ARG A 139 12.95 2.87 12.96
N ALA A 140 12.76 1.81 12.17
CA ALA A 140 13.83 0.91 11.76
C ALA A 140 14.89 1.56 10.85
N LEU A 141 14.58 2.71 10.25
CA LEU A 141 15.45 3.49 9.38
C LEU A 141 15.94 4.80 9.99
N GLN A 142 15.44 5.19 11.16
CA GLN A 142 15.66 6.53 11.72
C GLN A 142 17.15 6.88 11.83
N ASN A 143 17.96 5.98 12.38
CA ASN A 143 19.40 6.18 12.51
C ASN A 143 20.11 6.08 11.15
N ASP A 144 19.66 5.18 10.29
CA ASP A 144 20.19 5.02 8.93
C ASP A 144 20.00 6.31 8.12
N PHE A 145 18.89 7.03 8.31
CA PHE A 145 18.67 8.32 7.65
C PHE A 145 19.70 9.36 8.05
N ILE A 146 20.06 9.46 9.33
CA ILE A 146 21.05 10.45 9.79
C ILE A 146 22.36 10.23 9.04
N LEU A 147 22.84 8.98 8.98
CA LEU A 147 24.08 8.63 8.30
C LEU A 147 24.01 8.90 6.79
N VAL A 148 22.91 8.54 6.13
CA VAL A 148 22.80 8.74 4.68
C VAL A 148 22.58 10.21 4.31
N LEU A 149 21.94 11.00 5.18
CA LEU A 149 21.76 12.44 4.98
C LEU A 149 23.08 13.20 5.02
N GLU A 150 24.07 12.75 5.80
CA GLU A 150 25.41 13.36 5.83
C GLU A 150 26.13 13.26 4.48
N GLU A 151 25.88 12.19 3.73
CA GLU A 151 26.48 11.95 2.41
C GLU A 151 25.59 12.43 1.25
N TYR A 152 24.38 12.90 1.53
CA TYR A 152 23.41 13.25 0.51
C TYR A 152 23.55 14.71 0.04
N GLU A 153 23.84 14.90 -1.25
CA GLU A 153 23.79 16.20 -1.90
C GLU A 153 22.35 16.56 -2.29
N SER A 154 21.66 17.34 -1.46
CA SER A 154 20.33 17.87 -1.76
C SER A 154 20.35 18.88 -2.92
N GLU A 155 19.23 19.03 -3.61
CA GLU A 155 19.06 20.14 -4.56
C GLU A 155 19.22 21.50 -3.86
N ALA A 156 19.71 22.50 -4.59
CA ALA A 156 19.80 23.87 -4.09
C ALA A 156 18.41 24.47 -3.84
N ASP A 157 17.43 24.09 -4.66
CA ASP A 157 16.02 24.43 -4.48
C ASP A 157 15.29 23.28 -3.77
N ILE A 158 14.89 23.50 -2.52
CA ILE A 158 14.19 22.50 -1.72
C ILE A 158 12.82 22.12 -2.28
N THR A 159 12.20 22.97 -3.11
CA THR A 159 10.95 22.62 -3.77
C THR A 159 11.15 21.51 -4.82
N ALA A 160 12.37 21.36 -5.36
CA ALA A 160 12.72 20.23 -6.21
C ALA A 160 12.82 18.91 -5.41
N GLU A 161 13.13 18.98 -4.10
CA GLU A 161 13.09 17.81 -3.21
C GLU A 161 11.66 17.47 -2.77
N PHE A 162 10.77 18.46 -2.63
CA PHE A 162 9.38 18.27 -2.21
C PHE A 162 8.38 18.91 -3.19
N PRO A 163 8.29 18.44 -4.44
CA PRO A 163 7.54 19.14 -5.50
C PRO A 163 6.02 19.17 -5.29
N LEU A 164 5.50 18.36 -4.37
CA LEU A 164 4.07 18.20 -4.12
C LEU A 164 3.65 18.72 -2.73
N VAL A 165 4.54 19.44 -2.05
CA VAL A 165 4.30 20.00 -0.72
C VAL A 165 4.47 21.52 -0.80
N ASP A 166 3.48 22.26 -0.33
CA ASP A 166 3.60 23.70 -0.14
C ASP A 166 4.41 23.98 1.12
N LEU A 167 5.74 23.98 0.99
CA LEU A 167 6.66 24.23 2.10
C LEU A 167 6.54 25.66 2.65
N VAL A 168 6.03 26.61 1.87
CA VAL A 168 5.82 27.99 2.33
C VAL A 168 4.59 28.04 3.24
N ALA A 169 3.52 27.32 2.91
CA ALA A 169 2.38 27.19 3.82
C ALA A 169 2.78 26.53 5.16
N GLU A 170 3.72 25.57 5.14
CA GLU A 170 4.16 24.83 6.33
C GLU A 170 5.18 25.61 7.18
N TYR A 171 6.16 26.28 6.56
CA TYR A 171 7.31 26.89 7.24
C TYR A 171 7.40 28.42 7.10
N GLY A 172 6.51 29.04 6.31
CA GLY A 172 6.58 30.46 5.96
C GLY A 172 7.70 30.78 4.96
N ASP A 173 8.12 32.05 4.94
CA ASP A 173 9.09 32.57 3.96
C ASP A 173 10.53 32.03 4.17
N ALA A 174 10.82 31.46 5.34
CA ALA A 174 12.15 30.96 5.70
C ALA A 174 12.15 29.43 5.81
N VAL A 175 12.09 28.75 4.65
CA VAL A 175 12.08 27.29 4.59
C VAL A 175 13.41 26.73 5.13
N PRO A 176 13.37 25.80 6.11
CA PRO A 176 14.58 25.18 6.64
C PRO A 176 15.36 24.37 5.61
N PRO A 177 16.63 24.01 5.88
CA PRO A 177 17.40 23.10 5.04
C PRO A 177 16.72 21.73 4.89
N PHE A 178 17.01 21.02 3.78
CA PHE A 178 16.42 19.74 3.44
C PHE A 178 16.43 18.72 4.60
N ALA A 179 17.59 18.53 5.25
CA ALA A 179 17.73 17.57 6.35
C ALA A 179 16.79 17.90 7.53
N THR A 180 16.57 19.18 7.83
CA THR A 180 15.64 19.63 8.87
C THR A 180 14.20 19.34 8.48
N VAL A 181 13.80 19.66 7.24
CA VAL A 181 12.45 19.39 6.74
C VAL A 181 12.16 17.88 6.73
N TRP A 182 13.11 17.06 6.27
CA TRP A 182 13.02 15.61 6.31
C TRP A 182 12.87 15.08 7.75
N ALA A 183 13.71 15.54 8.67
CA ALA A 183 13.67 15.14 10.08
C ALA A 183 12.34 15.53 10.74
N ASN A 184 11.79 16.70 10.41
CA ASN A 184 10.49 17.15 10.91
C ASN A 184 9.36 16.21 10.49
N PHE A 185 9.26 15.87 9.20
CA PHE A 185 8.23 14.93 8.73
C PHE A 185 8.41 13.53 9.31
N VAL A 186 9.65 13.05 9.44
CA VAL A 186 9.95 11.76 10.09
C VAL A 186 9.52 11.77 11.55
N GLY A 187 9.85 12.84 12.28
CA GLY A 187 9.47 13.04 13.68
C GLY A 187 7.95 13.13 13.85
N GLU A 188 7.27 13.86 12.96
CA GLU A 188 5.81 13.98 12.98
C GLU A 188 5.14 12.63 12.74
N ILE A 189 5.58 11.84 11.74
CA ILE A 189 5.05 10.47 11.56
C ILE A 189 5.27 9.65 12.81
N ILE A 190 6.47 9.64 13.38
CA ILE A 190 6.78 8.87 14.59
C ILE A 190 5.82 9.23 15.74
N ASN A 191 5.60 10.53 15.97
CA ASN A 191 4.76 11.02 17.05
C ASN A 191 3.28 10.68 16.81
N LEU A 192 2.77 10.97 15.61
CA LEU A 192 1.36 10.72 15.28
C LEU A 192 1.01 9.24 15.25
N THR A 193 1.93 8.38 14.80
CA THR A 193 1.68 6.95 14.64
C THR A 193 1.94 6.14 15.92
N ALA A 194 2.40 6.76 17.00
CA ALA A 194 2.73 6.07 18.26
C ALA A 194 1.51 5.43 18.94
N GLU A 195 0.34 6.06 18.85
CA GLU A 195 -0.87 5.67 19.61
C GLU A 195 -2.00 5.11 18.73
N GLY A 196 -1.76 4.87 17.43
CA GLY A 196 -2.81 4.40 16.50
C GLY A 196 -3.97 5.39 16.36
N LEU A 197 -5.11 4.96 15.82
CA LEU A 197 -6.36 5.72 15.80
C LEU A 197 -7.29 5.26 16.93
N ASP A 198 -8.19 6.14 17.33
CA ASP A 198 -9.26 5.85 18.29
C ASP A 198 -10.60 5.68 17.56
N ALA A 199 -11.11 4.46 17.52
CA ALA A 199 -12.42 4.16 16.94
C ALA A 199 -13.59 4.84 17.69
N GLY A 200 -13.39 5.22 18.96
CA GLY A 200 -14.36 5.95 19.79
C GLY A 200 -14.42 7.45 19.50
N ASP A 201 -13.34 8.04 18.96
CA ASP A 201 -13.27 9.44 18.56
C ASP A 201 -12.95 9.57 17.07
N VAL A 202 -13.99 9.49 16.24
CA VAL A 202 -13.88 9.58 14.79
C VAL A 202 -13.35 10.95 14.34
N LEU A 203 -13.67 12.03 15.06
CA LEU A 203 -13.26 13.38 14.68
C LEU A 203 -11.76 13.55 14.91
N ASP A 204 -11.27 13.19 16.09
CA ASP A 204 -9.83 13.21 16.39
C ASP A 204 -9.06 12.28 15.45
N SER A 205 -9.53 11.04 15.27
CA SER A 205 -8.92 10.08 14.36
C SER A 205 -8.84 10.56 12.92
N THR A 206 -9.86 11.30 12.45
CA THR A 206 -9.85 11.90 11.12
C THR A 206 -8.78 12.99 11.02
N GLY A 207 -8.71 13.90 11.99
CA GLY A 207 -7.68 14.93 12.04
C GLY A 207 -6.27 14.36 12.13
N LYS A 208 -6.07 13.38 13.02
CA LYS A 208 -4.81 12.65 13.19
C LYS A 208 -4.39 11.95 11.90
N TYR A 209 -5.30 11.25 11.24
CA TYR A 209 -5.00 10.58 9.99
C TYR A 209 -4.67 11.56 8.85
N ALA A 210 -5.38 12.68 8.75
CA ALA A 210 -5.10 13.71 7.76
C ALA A 210 -3.67 14.24 7.91
N ARG A 211 -3.19 14.45 9.15
CA ARG A 211 -1.81 14.83 9.42
C ARG A 211 -0.80 13.73 9.08
N ILE A 212 -1.08 12.48 9.46
CA ILE A 212 -0.26 11.33 9.06
C ILE A 212 -0.14 11.27 7.54
N TYR A 213 -1.25 11.48 6.83
CA TYR A 213 -1.29 11.51 5.38
C TYR A 213 -0.41 12.62 4.81
N THR A 214 -0.53 13.86 5.29
CA THR A 214 0.28 14.99 4.81
C THR A 214 1.77 14.68 4.96
N ALA A 215 2.22 14.25 6.14
CA ALA A 215 3.62 13.91 6.37
C ALA A 215 4.07 12.68 5.55
N ALA A 216 3.22 11.65 5.42
CA ALA A 216 3.53 10.46 4.62
C ALA A 216 3.61 10.77 3.13
N TYR A 217 2.74 11.64 2.63
CA TYR A 217 2.74 12.11 1.26
C TYR A 217 4.02 12.92 0.98
N ALA A 218 4.38 13.84 1.89
CA ALA A 218 5.61 14.60 1.82
C ALA A 218 6.87 13.71 1.78
N LEU A 219 6.91 12.62 2.53
CA LEU A 219 8.06 11.70 2.57
C LEU A 219 8.08 10.66 1.45
N LYS A 220 6.97 10.44 0.74
CA LYS A 220 6.87 9.41 -0.31
C LYS A 220 7.58 9.81 -1.60
N HIS A 221 7.58 11.10 -1.91
CA HIS A 221 8.01 11.69 -3.18
C HIS A 221 9.44 12.24 -3.27
N PRO A 222 10.18 12.53 -2.18
CA PRO A 222 11.47 13.17 -2.30
C PRO A 222 12.50 12.36 -3.08
N ARG A 223 13.36 13.08 -3.80
CA ARG A 223 14.47 12.51 -4.55
C ARG A 223 15.38 11.71 -3.64
N PHE A 224 15.57 12.15 -2.39
CA PHE A 224 16.29 11.39 -1.37
C PHE A 224 15.81 9.94 -1.21
N LEU A 225 14.50 9.72 -1.00
CA LEU A 225 13.95 8.37 -0.85
C LEU A 225 14.10 7.57 -2.15
N LYS A 226 13.97 8.22 -3.31
CA LYS A 226 14.22 7.61 -4.61
C LYS A 226 15.67 7.17 -4.77
N THR A 227 16.63 7.99 -4.35
CA THR A 227 18.07 7.66 -4.36
C THR A 227 18.37 6.49 -3.43
N LEU A 228 17.75 6.43 -2.25
CA LEU A 228 17.88 5.28 -1.34
C LEU A 228 17.37 3.97 -1.95
N VAL A 229 16.32 4.03 -2.76
CA VAL A 229 15.68 2.84 -3.35
C VAL A 229 16.37 2.40 -4.65
N TYR A 230 16.77 3.35 -5.51
CA TYR A 230 17.24 3.07 -6.87
C TYR A 230 18.70 3.47 -7.14
N GLY A 231 19.36 4.12 -6.20
CA GLY A 231 20.74 4.61 -6.35
C GLY A 231 21.75 3.47 -6.51
N TYR A 232 22.76 3.69 -7.36
CA TYR A 232 23.82 2.74 -7.67
C TYR A 232 25.05 2.84 -6.75
N SER A 233 25.02 3.63 -5.67
CA SER A 233 26.18 3.82 -4.80
C SER A 233 26.49 2.56 -3.96
N TYR A 234 27.78 2.21 -3.86
CA TYR A 234 28.26 0.82 -3.92
C TYR A 234 28.45 0.07 -2.58
N SER A 235 28.15 0.63 -1.40
CA SER A 235 28.34 -0.13 -0.15
C SER A 235 27.40 0.21 1.02
N LEU A 236 27.24 1.47 1.42
CA LEU A 236 26.37 1.86 2.55
C LEU A 236 24.87 1.68 2.25
N HIS A 237 24.47 1.78 0.98
CA HIS A 237 23.05 1.78 0.61
C HIS A 237 22.45 0.38 0.47
N ARG A 238 23.24 -0.69 0.34
CA ARG A 238 22.67 -2.03 0.08
C ARG A 238 21.84 -2.54 1.26
N SER A 239 22.30 -2.33 2.50
CA SER A 239 21.56 -2.69 3.72
C SER A 239 20.33 -1.81 3.92
N CYS A 240 20.41 -0.53 3.55
CA CYS A 240 19.32 0.44 3.68
C CYS A 240 18.25 0.27 2.60
N ARG A 241 18.62 -0.21 1.41
CA ARG A 241 17.71 -0.30 0.25
C ARG A 241 16.46 -1.11 0.54
N GLY A 242 16.59 -2.33 1.08
CA GLY A 242 15.45 -3.18 1.38
C GLY A 242 14.49 -2.55 2.40
N LYS A 243 15.05 -1.86 3.41
CA LYS A 243 14.28 -1.10 4.38
C LYS A 243 13.61 0.12 3.73
N ALA A 244 14.31 0.85 2.86
CA ALA A 244 13.79 2.03 2.17
C ALA A 244 12.66 1.67 1.19
N GLU A 245 12.80 0.56 0.46
CA GLU A 245 11.74 -0.02 -0.38
C GLU A 245 10.52 -0.41 0.45
N LYS A 246 10.75 -0.99 1.64
CA LYS A 246 9.68 -1.32 2.59
C LYS A 246 8.98 -0.05 3.08
N LEU A 247 9.73 0.97 3.49
CA LEU A 247 9.16 2.25 3.92
C LEU A 247 8.36 2.92 2.82
N LYS A 248 8.91 3.03 1.60
CA LYS A 248 8.22 3.62 0.45
C LYS A 248 6.86 2.96 0.21
N ARG A 249 6.80 1.63 0.25
CA ARG A 249 5.54 0.87 0.17
C ARG A 249 4.59 1.16 1.34
N ARG A 250 5.09 1.35 2.56
CA ARG A 250 4.23 1.71 3.71
C ARG A 250 3.67 3.13 3.61
N LEU A 251 4.49 4.11 3.21
CA LEU A 251 4.05 5.48 2.95
C LEU A 251 2.93 5.47 1.89
N GLN A 252 3.14 4.73 0.81
CA GLN A 252 2.15 4.55 -0.25
C GLN A 252 0.85 3.91 0.24
N LYS A 253 0.92 2.82 1.01
CA LYS A 253 -0.26 2.13 1.55
C LYS A 253 -1.07 3.02 2.51
N VAL A 254 -0.42 3.85 3.32
CA VAL A 254 -1.13 4.82 4.17
C VAL A 254 -1.77 5.91 3.29
N CYS A 255 -1.09 6.41 2.26
CA CYS A 255 -1.68 7.42 1.38
C CYS A 255 -2.91 6.95 0.57
N GLN A 256 -3.11 5.64 0.39
CA GLN A 256 -4.19 5.09 -0.45
C GLN A 256 -5.61 5.49 0.00
N TYR A 257 -5.87 5.63 1.31
CA TYR A 257 -7.21 5.96 1.80
C TYR A 257 -7.63 7.40 1.49
N ILE A 258 -6.69 8.33 1.38
CA ILE A 258 -6.99 9.71 0.98
C ILE A 258 -6.77 9.89 -0.52
N SER A 259 -5.57 9.62 -1.02
CA SER A 259 -5.27 9.84 -2.44
C SER A 259 -6.06 8.92 -3.36
N GLY A 260 -6.13 7.61 -3.05
CA GLY A 260 -6.85 6.66 -3.90
C GLY A 260 -8.35 6.94 -3.96
N VAL A 261 -8.96 7.21 -2.80
CA VAL A 261 -10.39 7.56 -2.73
C VAL A 261 -10.67 8.92 -3.38
N THR A 262 -9.78 9.90 -3.22
CA THR A 262 -9.91 11.19 -3.90
C THR A 262 -9.79 11.03 -5.41
N ASP A 263 -8.83 10.24 -5.90
CA ASP A 263 -8.69 9.93 -7.33
C ASP A 263 -9.94 9.22 -7.89
N LEU A 264 -10.50 8.27 -7.13
CA LEU A 264 -11.76 7.61 -7.46
C LEU A 264 -12.92 8.62 -7.59
N ILE A 265 -13.05 9.54 -6.63
CA ILE A 265 -14.09 10.58 -6.67
C ILE A 265 -13.87 11.51 -7.87
N LEU A 266 -12.66 12.04 -8.06
CA LEU A 266 -12.39 13.00 -9.13
C LEU A 266 -12.57 12.40 -10.53
N GLN A 267 -12.18 11.15 -10.73
CA GLN A 267 -12.11 10.55 -12.07
C GLN A 267 -13.30 9.64 -12.40
N ALA A 268 -13.94 9.04 -11.39
CA ALA A 268 -14.98 8.03 -11.58
C ALA A 268 -16.33 8.38 -10.95
N LYS A 269 -16.49 9.51 -10.24
CA LYS A 269 -17.77 9.90 -9.61
C LYS A 269 -18.96 9.89 -10.56
N ARG A 270 -18.77 10.24 -11.84
CA ARG A 270 -19.83 10.17 -12.88
C ARG A 270 -20.43 8.77 -13.09
N LEU A 271 -19.74 7.73 -12.65
CA LEU A 271 -20.24 6.35 -12.70
C LEU A 271 -21.22 6.07 -11.55
N PHE A 272 -21.21 6.88 -10.48
CA PHE A 272 -21.96 6.65 -9.26
C PHE A 272 -23.26 7.49 -9.21
N PRO A 273 -24.35 6.94 -8.63
CA PRO A 273 -24.47 5.60 -8.08
C PRO A 273 -24.57 4.54 -9.20
N ILE A 274 -23.62 3.60 -9.21
CA ILE A 274 -23.59 2.51 -10.19
C ILE A 274 -24.44 1.35 -9.67
N PRO A 275 -25.24 0.67 -10.50
CA PRO A 275 -25.85 -0.59 -10.10
C PRO A 275 -24.76 -1.59 -9.71
N HIS A 276 -24.98 -2.35 -8.64
CA HIS A 276 -24.00 -3.30 -8.15
C HIS A 276 -24.64 -4.62 -7.75
N ARG A 277 -23.84 -5.69 -7.74
CA ARG A 277 -24.26 -7.02 -7.29
C ARG A 277 -23.11 -7.73 -6.59
N TRP A 278 -23.47 -8.61 -5.66
CA TRP A 278 -22.52 -9.50 -4.99
C TRP A 278 -22.43 -10.85 -5.70
N VAL A 279 -21.24 -11.41 -5.73
CA VAL A 279 -21.06 -12.84 -6.01
C VAL A 279 -21.48 -13.60 -4.75
N MET A 280 -22.60 -14.31 -4.84
CA MET A 280 -23.19 -15.06 -3.72
C MET A 280 -22.65 -16.49 -3.62
N ASP A 281 -22.01 -16.98 -4.68
CA ASP A 281 -21.47 -18.33 -4.72
C ASP A 281 -20.36 -18.47 -3.66
N THR A 282 -20.50 -19.50 -2.82
CA THR A 282 -19.41 -19.93 -1.94
C THR A 282 -18.31 -20.49 -2.83
N PHE A 283 -17.34 -19.67 -3.21
CA PHE A 283 -16.03 -20.20 -3.46
C PHE A 283 -15.58 -20.83 -2.14
N THR A 284 -15.45 -22.16 -2.11
CA THR A 284 -14.56 -22.78 -1.12
C THR A 284 -13.23 -22.08 -1.32
N GLY A 285 -12.90 -21.17 -0.41
CA GLY A 285 -11.58 -20.56 -0.40
C GLY A 285 -10.56 -21.67 -0.50
N THR A 286 -9.50 -21.46 -1.27
CA THR A 286 -8.41 -22.41 -1.53
C THR A 286 -7.66 -22.85 -0.25
N GLY A 287 -8.15 -22.52 0.95
CA GLY A 287 -7.45 -22.68 2.22
C GLY A 287 -6.44 -21.58 2.49
N GLU A 288 -6.41 -20.51 1.68
CA GLU A 288 -5.46 -19.39 1.78
C GLU A 288 -5.49 -18.61 3.12
N GLY A 289 -6.44 -18.89 4.01
CA GLY A 289 -6.51 -18.33 5.36
C GLY A 289 -5.97 -19.22 6.49
N ASP A 290 -5.78 -20.53 6.24
CA ASP A 290 -5.38 -21.55 7.22
C ASP A 290 -4.05 -22.20 6.84
N ILE A 291 -3.13 -21.40 6.29
CA ILE A 291 -1.78 -21.87 6.04
C ILE A 291 -1.00 -21.68 7.34
N THR A 292 -0.68 -22.78 8.01
CA THR A 292 0.40 -22.83 8.98
C THR A 292 1.63 -22.26 8.31
N LEU A 293 1.97 -21.02 8.69
CA LEU A 293 3.21 -20.37 8.26
C LEU A 293 4.34 -21.34 8.55
N CYS A 294 5.20 -21.54 7.56
CA CYS A 294 6.40 -22.33 7.78
C CYS A 294 7.25 -21.57 8.81
N ASP A 295 7.76 -22.24 9.83
CA ASP A 295 8.60 -21.62 10.86
C ASP A 295 9.88 -21.00 10.27
N ASN A 296 10.22 -21.32 9.02
CA ASN A 296 11.34 -20.75 8.31
C ASN A 296 11.00 -20.45 6.83
N ALA A 297 11.64 -19.40 6.28
CA ALA A 297 11.44 -18.95 4.90
C ALA A 297 12.05 -19.91 3.86
N TYR A 298 13.02 -20.76 4.25
CA TYR A 298 13.65 -21.74 3.37
C TYR A 298 12.72 -22.90 3.03
N ASP A 299 11.85 -23.31 3.94
CA ASP A 299 10.85 -24.35 3.72
C ASP A 299 9.81 -23.89 2.71
N ALA A 300 9.44 -22.61 2.77
CA ALA A 300 8.55 -22.01 1.79
C ALA A 300 9.20 -22.00 0.39
N VAL A 301 10.48 -21.63 0.29
CA VAL A 301 11.22 -21.63 -0.98
C VAL A 301 11.49 -23.05 -1.49
N SER A 302 11.82 -24.00 -0.61
CA SER A 302 12.06 -25.40 -0.97
C SER A 302 10.80 -26.04 -1.55
N ARG A 303 9.64 -25.82 -0.92
CA ARG A 303 8.35 -26.31 -1.42
C ARG A 303 7.94 -25.64 -2.73
N ALA A 304 8.14 -24.32 -2.86
CA ALA A 304 7.81 -23.60 -4.09
C ALA A 304 8.63 -24.09 -5.31
N LEU A 305 9.82 -24.62 -5.07
CA LEU A 305 10.69 -25.20 -6.09
C LEU A 305 10.46 -26.71 -6.30
N ASP A 306 9.49 -27.30 -5.61
CA ASP A 306 9.23 -28.75 -5.58
C ASP A 306 10.49 -29.55 -5.20
N ARG A 307 11.24 -29.04 -4.21
CA ARG A 307 12.46 -29.67 -3.67
C ARG A 307 12.25 -30.05 -2.22
N SER A 308 12.77 -31.22 -1.86
CA SER A 308 12.80 -31.70 -0.47
C SER A 308 13.76 -30.92 0.42
N SER A 309 14.75 -30.21 -0.15
CA SER A 309 15.62 -29.26 0.54
C SER A 309 16.30 -28.31 -0.47
N LEU A 310 16.70 -27.12 -0.02
CA LEU A 310 17.53 -26.21 -0.81
C LEU A 310 19.00 -26.63 -0.75
N SER A 311 19.72 -26.51 -1.86
CA SER A 311 21.17 -26.75 -1.84
C SER A 311 21.88 -25.64 -1.06
N PRO A 312 23.01 -25.95 -0.38
CA PRO A 312 23.77 -24.96 0.38
C PRO A 312 24.14 -23.71 -0.43
N GLU A 313 24.50 -23.90 -1.70
CA GLU A 313 24.82 -22.80 -2.63
C GLU A 313 23.62 -21.89 -2.91
N LEU A 314 22.39 -22.44 -2.92
CA LEU A 314 21.17 -21.67 -3.12
C LEU A 314 20.76 -20.93 -1.85
N VAL A 315 20.99 -21.56 -0.68
CA VAL A 315 20.81 -20.92 0.63
C VAL A 315 21.80 -19.76 0.77
N ASP A 316 23.10 -19.98 0.55
CA ASP A 316 24.11 -18.91 0.58
C ASP A 316 23.77 -17.79 -0.40
N LYS A 317 23.25 -18.12 -1.59
CA LYS A 317 22.83 -17.12 -2.57
C LYS A 317 21.61 -16.34 -2.10
N LEU A 318 20.64 -16.99 -1.46
CA LEU A 318 19.46 -16.35 -0.87
C LEU A 318 19.87 -15.46 0.32
N ASP A 319 20.77 -15.93 1.17
CA ASP A 319 21.27 -15.19 2.34
C ASP A 319 22.00 -13.92 1.93
N ASN A 320 22.82 -14.02 0.88
CA ASN A 320 23.57 -12.89 0.35
C ASN A 320 22.72 -11.91 -0.48
N SER A 321 21.57 -12.35 -1.01
CA SER A 321 20.72 -11.52 -1.88
C SER A 321 19.47 -10.97 -1.18
N LEU A 322 18.97 -11.68 -0.17
CA LEU A 322 17.73 -11.40 0.58
C LEU A 322 17.92 -11.62 2.09
N PRO A 323 18.88 -10.91 2.74
CA PRO A 323 19.16 -11.10 4.17
C PRO A 323 17.97 -10.79 5.09
N SER A 324 16.91 -10.15 4.57
CA SER A 324 15.67 -9.87 5.30
C SER A 324 14.73 -11.07 5.47
N MET A 325 15.02 -12.23 4.86
CA MET A 325 14.21 -13.46 5.01
C MET A 325 14.51 -14.26 6.28
N LEU A 326 15.51 -13.83 7.06
CA LEU A 326 16.06 -14.49 8.26
C LEU A 326 15.59 -13.89 9.59
N GLN A 327 14.69 -12.89 9.58
CA GLN A 327 14.16 -12.18 10.76
C GLN A 327 12.63 -12.26 10.82
#